data_AF-A0ABD1IA69-F1
#
_entry.id   AF-A0ABD1IA69-F1
#
_cell.length_a   1.000
_cell.length_b   1.000
_cell.length_c   1.000
_cell.angle_alpha   90.00
_cell.angle_beta   90.00
_cell.angle_gamma   90.00
#
_symmetry.space_group_name_H-M   'P 1'
#
loop_
_entity.id
_entity.type
_entity.pdbx_description
1 polymer ?
#
loop_
_entity_poly.entity_id
_entity_poly.type
_entity_poly.pdbx_seq_one_letter_code
_entity_poly.pdbx_strand_id
1 'polypeptide(L)'
;MASSATYALLLLLLVSSAAAESPTPAAWPLQFHSILYVNYSGSLSLIDLWYDWPNGRNFNIIQDQLGSVLYDLEWNNGTSFFYSLDSAKTCSSAQLDVGILRPDWLDGAEYLGQESVDGFLCNVWQKLRFIWYYEDVVTKRPVHWEFYTGRSIHVMTFDVGAVLEDEKWQAPVYCFEKKESQIDRRSEYKVDVGYMEPQLKGILGGSMQL
;
A
#
# COMPACT_ATOMS: atom_id res chain seq x y z
N MET A 1 -7.32 30.20 -64.69
CA MET A 1 -8.32 29.23 -64.20
C MET A 1 -7.57 28.18 -63.39
N ALA A 2 -7.26 28.49 -62.13
CA ALA A 2 -6.60 27.56 -61.22
C ALA A 2 -7.67 26.73 -60.53
N SER A 3 -7.47 25.42 -60.58
CA SER A 3 -8.44 24.37 -60.25
C SER A 3 -8.97 24.50 -58.82
N SER A 4 -10.30 24.57 -58.69
CA SER A 4 -11.05 24.57 -57.43
C SER A 4 -10.98 23.23 -56.66
N ALA A 5 -10.16 22.27 -57.10
CA ALA A 5 -10.11 20.91 -56.58
C ALA A 5 -9.10 20.72 -55.43
N THR A 6 -8.23 21.69 -55.15
CA THR A 6 -7.21 21.57 -54.08
C THR A 6 -7.68 21.99 -52.69
N TYR A 7 -8.79 22.73 -52.59
CA TYR A 7 -9.33 23.15 -51.29
C TYR A 7 -10.25 22.11 -50.63
N ALA A 8 -10.77 21.14 -51.38
CA ALA A 8 -11.63 20.09 -50.83
C ALA A 8 -10.85 19.01 -50.06
N LEU A 9 -9.54 18.86 -50.30
CA LEU A 9 -8.72 17.83 -49.65
C LEU A 9 -8.11 18.28 -48.31
N LEU A 10 -8.11 19.57 -47.99
CA LEU A 10 -7.60 20.10 -46.72
C LEU A 10 -8.67 20.21 -45.60
N LEU A 11 -9.93 19.92 -45.90
CA LEU A 11 -11.06 20.04 -44.96
C LEU A 11 -11.45 18.71 -44.28
N LEU A 12 -10.68 17.63 -44.47
CA LEU A 12 -11.03 16.27 -44.05
C LEU A 12 -10.17 15.68 -42.91
N LEU A 13 -9.34 16.49 -42.22
CA LEU A 13 -8.47 15.99 -41.14
C LEU A 13 -8.56 16.76 -39.81
N LEU A 14 -9.62 17.54 -39.60
CA LEU A 14 -9.96 18.04 -38.27
C LEU A 14 -10.95 17.07 -37.59
N VAL A 15 -10.52 15.82 -37.42
CA VAL A 15 -11.12 14.97 -36.39
C VAL A 15 -10.61 15.55 -35.08
N SER A 16 -11.39 16.45 -34.48
CA SER A 16 -11.19 16.83 -33.09
C SER A 16 -11.27 15.54 -32.27
N SER A 17 -10.11 15.02 -31.86
CA SER A 17 -10.06 14.05 -30.78
C SER A 17 -10.64 14.76 -29.57
N ALA A 18 -11.91 14.49 -29.26
CA ALA A 18 -12.45 14.84 -27.96
C ALA A 18 -11.51 14.15 -26.96
N ALA A 19 -10.76 14.95 -26.19
CA ALA A 19 -9.96 14.41 -25.11
C ALA A 19 -10.94 13.64 -24.23
N ALA A 20 -10.88 12.31 -24.27
CA ALA A 20 -11.67 11.49 -23.37
C ALA A 20 -11.33 11.94 -21.96
N GLU A 21 -12.35 12.25 -21.16
CA GLU A 21 -12.12 12.58 -19.76
C GLU A 21 -11.34 11.44 -19.12
N SER A 22 -10.32 11.80 -18.35
CA SER A 22 -9.57 10.81 -17.57
C SER A 22 -10.55 10.05 -16.68
N PRO A 23 -10.35 8.73 -16.49
CA PRO A 23 -11.20 7.95 -15.57
C PRO A 23 -11.17 8.55 -14.16
N THR A 24 -12.06 8.09 -13.28
CA THR A 24 -11.96 8.37 -11.84
C THR A 24 -11.53 7.07 -11.16
N PRO A 25 -10.54 7.10 -10.23
CA PRO A 25 -10.14 5.91 -9.50
C PRO A 25 -11.32 5.39 -8.67
N ALA A 26 -11.49 4.06 -8.62
CA ALA A 26 -12.51 3.48 -7.77
C ALA A 26 -12.10 3.59 -6.30
N ALA A 27 -13.07 3.92 -5.44
CA ALA A 27 -12.88 3.81 -4.00
C ALA A 27 -12.65 2.34 -3.64
N TRP A 28 -11.79 2.07 -2.67
CA TRP A 28 -11.65 0.73 -2.12
C TRP A 28 -12.96 0.24 -1.51
N PRO A 29 -13.26 -1.07 -1.61
CA PRO A 29 -14.35 -1.66 -0.86
C PRO A 29 -14.17 -1.44 0.64
N LEU A 30 -15.28 -1.31 1.37
CA LEU A 30 -15.24 -1.08 2.81
C LEU A 30 -14.61 -2.25 3.58
N GLN A 31 -14.71 -3.46 3.04
CA GLN A 31 -14.15 -4.67 3.62
C GLN A 31 -13.62 -5.55 2.48
N PHE A 32 -12.44 -6.12 2.66
CA PHE A 32 -11.90 -7.13 1.75
C PHE A 32 -10.78 -7.94 2.41
N HIS A 33 -10.50 -9.08 1.81
CA HIS A 33 -9.32 -9.89 2.07
C HIS A 33 -8.46 -9.96 0.81
N SER A 34 -7.14 -9.98 0.98
CA SER A 34 -6.22 -10.08 -0.14
C SER A 34 -4.92 -10.78 0.26
N ILE A 35 -4.45 -11.68 -0.61
CA ILE A 35 -3.09 -12.18 -0.57
C ILE A 35 -2.24 -11.35 -1.52
N LEU A 36 -1.17 -10.77 -1.00
CA LEU A 36 -0.23 -9.93 -1.74
C LEU A 36 1.14 -10.59 -1.80
N TYR A 37 1.79 -10.46 -2.95
CA TYR A 37 3.21 -10.78 -3.10
C TYR A 37 4.02 -9.49 -3.13
N VAL A 38 5.04 -9.40 -2.29
CA VAL A 38 5.91 -8.23 -2.17
C VAL A 38 7.31 -8.60 -2.60
N ASN A 39 7.92 -7.72 -3.39
CA ASN A 39 9.34 -7.78 -3.73
C ASN A 39 10.01 -6.46 -3.36
N TYR A 40 11.08 -6.55 -2.59
CA TYR A 40 11.94 -5.42 -2.30
C TYR A 40 13.40 -5.77 -2.60
N SER A 41 13.85 -5.41 -3.81
CA SER A 41 15.20 -5.70 -4.29
C SER A 41 15.60 -7.18 -4.16
N GLY A 42 14.65 -8.10 -4.36
CA GLY A 42 14.83 -9.54 -4.21
C GLY A 42 14.52 -10.10 -2.82
N SER A 43 14.24 -9.25 -1.83
CA SER A 43 13.67 -9.68 -0.55
C SER A 43 12.17 -9.90 -0.75
N LEU A 44 11.73 -11.15 -0.66
CA LEU A 44 10.37 -11.54 -1.00
C LEU A 44 9.54 -11.79 0.25
N SER A 45 8.27 -11.40 0.22
CA SER A 45 7.31 -11.74 1.26
C SER A 45 5.89 -11.91 0.70
N LEU A 46 5.06 -12.59 1.48
CA LEU A 46 3.62 -12.61 1.30
C LEU A 46 2.95 -11.81 2.41
N ILE A 47 1.90 -11.07 2.05
CA ILE A 47 1.03 -10.41 3.02
C ILE A 47 -0.36 -11.02 2.89
N ASP A 48 -0.87 -11.55 3.99
CA ASP A 48 -2.28 -11.88 4.18
C ASP A 48 -2.96 -10.66 4.82
N LEU A 49 -3.64 -9.88 3.99
CA LEU A 49 -4.20 -8.57 4.30
C LEU A 49 -5.71 -8.67 4.56
N TRP A 50 -6.12 -8.23 5.74
CA TRP A 50 -7.52 -8.00 6.09
C TRP A 50 -7.78 -6.51 6.28
N TYR A 51 -8.72 -5.97 5.52
CA TYR A 51 -9.13 -4.57 5.61
C TYR A 51 -10.59 -4.48 6.06
N ASP A 52 -10.86 -3.71 7.11
CA ASP A 52 -12.19 -3.54 7.68
C ASP A 52 -12.42 -2.09 8.12
N TRP A 53 -12.80 -1.26 7.15
CA TRP A 53 -13.02 0.17 7.33
C TRP A 53 -14.15 0.50 8.31
N PRO A 54 -15.34 -0.15 8.28
CA PRO A 54 -16.42 0.12 9.24
C PRO A 54 -15.99 -0.01 10.70
N ASN A 55 -15.07 -0.94 10.99
CA ASN A 55 -14.52 -1.15 12.33
C ASN A 55 -13.15 -0.48 12.53
N GLY A 56 -12.67 0.28 11.54
CA GLY A 56 -11.47 1.08 11.65
C GLY A 56 -10.19 0.29 11.87
N ARG A 57 -10.05 -0.88 11.22
CA ARG A 57 -8.94 -1.80 11.47
C ARG A 57 -8.37 -2.38 10.17
N ASN A 58 -7.06 -2.57 10.13
CA ASN A 58 -6.32 -3.17 9.04
C ASN A 58 -5.27 -4.13 9.60
N PHE A 59 -5.11 -5.31 9.00
CA PHE A 59 -4.23 -6.34 9.52
C PHE A 59 -3.39 -6.94 8.41
N ASN A 60 -2.09 -6.65 8.43
CA ASN A 60 -1.10 -7.27 7.57
C ASN A 60 -0.43 -8.42 8.33
N ILE A 61 -0.63 -9.65 7.88
CA ILE A 61 0.10 -10.82 8.37
C ILE A 61 1.20 -11.14 7.36
N ILE A 62 2.43 -10.81 7.71
CA ILE A 62 3.56 -10.74 6.79
C ILE A 62 4.46 -11.94 7.01
N GLN A 63 4.58 -12.78 5.98
CA GLN A 63 5.51 -13.90 5.94
C GLN A 63 6.65 -13.58 4.96
N ASP A 64 7.81 -13.23 5.51
CA ASP A 64 9.03 -13.12 4.73
C ASP A 64 9.47 -14.50 4.21
N GLN A 65 10.12 -14.54 3.05
CA GLN A 65 10.68 -15.78 2.50
C GLN A 65 11.65 -16.45 3.48
N LEU A 66 12.40 -15.64 4.24
CA LEU A 66 13.34 -16.06 5.27
C LEU A 66 13.02 -15.30 6.56
N GLY A 67 12.34 -15.93 7.53
CA GLY A 67 12.04 -15.27 8.79
C GLY A 67 10.82 -15.83 9.52
N SER A 68 10.49 -15.20 10.65
CA SER A 68 9.24 -15.41 11.37
C SER A 68 8.11 -14.57 10.78
N VAL A 69 6.86 -14.94 11.09
CA VAL A 69 5.68 -14.15 10.73
C VAL A 69 5.63 -12.89 11.58
N LEU A 70 5.56 -11.74 10.91
CA LEU A 70 5.26 -10.46 11.53
C LEU A 70 3.76 -10.16 11.41
N TYR A 71 3.15 -9.83 12.53
CA TYR A 71 1.77 -9.38 12.61
C TYR A 71 1.77 -7.88 12.79
N ASP A 72 1.21 -7.16 11.81
CA ASP A 72 1.07 -5.70 11.81
C ASP A 72 -0.42 -5.33 11.84
N LEU A 73 -0.89 -5.01 13.04
CA LEU A 73 -2.27 -4.70 13.35
C LEU A 73 -2.43 -3.19 13.53
N GLU A 74 -3.14 -2.56 12.60
CA GLU A 74 -3.28 -1.12 12.47
C GLU A 74 -4.73 -0.68 12.76
N TRP A 75 -4.85 0.47 13.43
CA TRP A 75 -6.13 1.09 13.76
C TRP A 75 -6.27 2.45 13.07
N ASN A 76 -7.51 2.83 12.76
CA ASN A 76 -7.82 4.10 12.10
C ASN A 76 -7.49 5.35 12.93
N ASN A 77 -7.28 5.18 14.24
CA ASN A 77 -6.81 6.23 15.13
C ASN A 77 -5.28 6.42 15.07
N GLY A 78 -4.58 5.69 14.20
CA GLY A 78 -3.14 5.78 14.03
C GLY A 78 -2.32 4.80 14.88
N THR A 79 -2.92 4.09 15.83
CA THR A 79 -2.19 3.10 16.61
C THR A 79 -1.89 1.86 15.77
N SER A 80 -0.64 1.41 15.79
CA SER A 80 -0.22 0.13 15.18
C SER A 80 0.54 -0.73 16.17
N PHE A 81 0.31 -2.04 16.12
CA PHE A 81 1.04 -3.06 16.86
C PHE A 81 1.78 -3.98 15.91
N PHE A 82 3.07 -4.19 16.19
CA PHE A 82 3.95 -5.07 15.45
C PHE A 82 4.41 -6.19 16.39
N TYR A 83 4.03 -7.43 16.11
CA TYR A 83 4.31 -8.54 17.02
C TYR A 83 4.58 -9.87 16.32
N SER A 84 5.18 -10.82 17.04
CA SER A 84 5.34 -12.21 16.61
C SER A 84 4.56 -13.14 17.55
N LEU A 85 3.85 -14.13 17.01
CA LEU A 85 3.12 -15.14 17.80
C LEU A 85 3.95 -16.39 18.14
N ASP A 86 5.20 -16.43 17.67
CA ASP A 86 6.14 -17.51 17.96
C ASP A 86 6.66 -17.46 19.41
N SER A 87 7.57 -18.36 19.76
CA SER A 87 8.15 -18.43 21.11
C SER A 87 8.92 -17.16 21.51
N ALA A 88 9.31 -16.30 20.56
CA ALA A 88 10.02 -15.07 20.85
C ALA A 88 9.08 -14.00 21.45
N LYS A 89 7.77 -14.06 21.15
CA LYS A 89 6.74 -13.15 21.69
C LYS A 89 7.16 -11.68 21.63
N THR A 90 7.65 -11.25 20.47
CA THR A 90 8.13 -9.88 20.30
C THR A 90 6.94 -8.95 20.14
N CYS A 91 7.01 -7.74 20.71
CA CYS A 91 6.05 -6.69 20.43
C CYS A 91 6.68 -5.29 20.51
N SER A 92 6.25 -4.43 19.60
CA SER A 92 6.39 -2.97 19.63
C SER A 92 5.12 -2.31 19.11
N SER A 93 4.92 -1.04 19.44
CA SER A 93 3.80 -0.24 18.94
C SER A 93 4.29 1.09 18.38
N ALA A 94 3.52 1.66 17.45
CA ALA A 94 3.74 3.00 16.93
C ALA A 94 2.43 3.79 16.90
N GLN A 95 2.55 5.11 16.83
CA GLN A 95 1.46 6.03 16.56
C GLN A 95 1.77 6.73 15.24
N LEU A 96 0.89 6.53 14.26
CA LEU A 96 0.97 7.06 12.91
C LEU A 96 -0.08 8.16 12.73
N ASP A 97 0.24 9.21 11.98
CA ASP A 97 -0.65 10.39 11.89
C ASP A 97 -1.92 10.13 11.07
N VAL A 98 -1.86 9.23 10.08
CA VAL A 98 -2.95 9.01 9.11
C VAL A 98 -3.77 7.76 9.42
N GLY A 99 -3.20 6.79 10.14
CA GLY A 99 -3.84 5.49 10.40
C GLY A 99 -3.96 4.64 9.14
N ILE A 100 -5.05 3.88 9.05
CA ILE A 100 -5.31 3.01 7.90
C ILE A 100 -5.78 3.82 6.68
N LEU A 101 -5.47 3.35 5.47
CA LEU A 101 -5.91 4.01 4.25
C LEU A 101 -7.44 4.10 4.19
N ARG A 102 -7.93 5.28 3.85
CA ARG A 102 -9.35 5.51 3.61
C ARG A 102 -9.79 4.90 2.28
N PRO A 103 -11.07 4.57 2.10
CA PRO A 103 -11.57 4.07 0.82
C PRO A 103 -11.25 4.99 -0.37
N ASP A 104 -11.19 6.30 -0.14
CA ASP A 104 -10.92 7.34 -1.13
C ASP A 104 -9.44 7.78 -1.18
N TRP A 105 -8.49 6.96 -0.70
CA TRP A 105 -7.08 7.39 -0.57
C TRP A 105 -6.43 7.86 -1.89
N LEU A 106 -6.98 7.48 -3.05
CA LEU A 106 -6.57 7.96 -4.37
C LEU A 106 -7.14 9.32 -4.77
N ASP A 107 -7.96 9.97 -3.95
CA ASP A 107 -8.48 11.31 -4.25
C ASP A 107 -7.35 12.31 -4.52
N GLY A 108 -7.43 13.05 -5.61
CA GLY A 108 -6.36 13.94 -6.07
C GLY A 108 -5.09 13.23 -6.59
N ALA A 109 -5.13 11.93 -6.90
CA ALA A 109 -4.07 11.25 -7.64
C ALA A 109 -4.03 11.70 -9.10
N GLU A 110 -2.83 11.68 -9.69
CA GLU A 110 -2.60 12.02 -11.10
C GLU A 110 -2.77 10.77 -11.97
N TYR A 111 -3.60 10.87 -13.02
CA TYR A 111 -3.75 9.79 -14.00
C TYR A 111 -2.58 9.78 -14.98
N LEU A 112 -1.92 8.64 -15.15
CA LEU A 112 -0.76 8.49 -16.03
C LEU A 112 -1.03 7.76 -17.34
N GLY A 113 -2.21 7.17 -17.51
CA GLY A 113 -2.59 6.38 -18.68
C GLY A 113 -2.81 4.91 -18.35
N GLN A 114 -2.63 4.04 -19.34
CA GLN A 114 -2.86 2.61 -19.22
C GLN A 114 -1.61 1.79 -19.49
N GLU A 115 -1.41 0.74 -18.70
CA GLU A 115 -0.28 -0.20 -18.83
C GLU A 115 -0.73 -1.63 -18.61
N SER A 116 -0.08 -2.59 -19.27
CA SER A 116 -0.33 -4.01 -19.05
C SER A 116 0.57 -4.55 -17.94
N VAL A 117 -0.03 -5.02 -16.84
CA VAL A 117 0.67 -5.57 -15.67
C VAL A 117 -0.02 -6.85 -15.20
N ASP A 118 0.75 -7.90 -14.91
CA ASP A 118 0.26 -9.19 -14.39
C ASP A 118 -0.90 -9.83 -15.19
N GLY A 119 -0.96 -9.55 -16.49
CA GLY A 119 -2.02 -10.05 -17.39
C GLY A 119 -3.28 -9.18 -17.43
N PHE A 120 -3.31 -8.04 -16.74
CA PHE A 120 -4.40 -7.07 -16.76
C PHE A 120 -3.99 -5.82 -17.55
N LEU A 121 -4.95 -5.18 -18.21
CA LEU A 121 -4.80 -3.79 -18.65
C LEU A 121 -5.23 -2.90 -17.49
N CYS A 122 -4.35 -2.02 -17.02
CA CYS A 122 -4.57 -1.23 -15.82
C CYS A 122 -4.61 0.27 -16.13
N ASN A 123 -5.50 1.01 -15.47
CA ASN A 123 -5.35 2.44 -15.26
C ASN A 123 -4.22 2.68 -14.24
N VAL A 124 -3.34 3.63 -14.51
CA VAL A 124 -2.20 3.96 -13.65
C VAL A 124 -2.41 5.31 -12.98
N TRP A 125 -2.28 5.32 -11.65
CA TRP A 125 -2.44 6.50 -10.80
C TRP A 125 -1.16 6.77 -10.03
N GLN A 126 -0.70 8.02 -10.01
CA GLN A 126 0.37 8.46 -9.12
C GLN A 126 -0.20 9.25 -7.95
N LYS A 127 0.16 8.86 -6.73
CA LYS A 127 -0.21 9.56 -5.50
C LYS A 127 1.04 10.12 -4.81
N LEU A 128 1.03 11.43 -4.55
CA LEU A 128 2.08 12.19 -3.84
C LEU A 128 3.51 11.99 -4.41
N ARG A 129 3.65 11.56 -5.67
CA ARG A 129 4.93 11.15 -6.28
C ARG A 129 5.66 10.03 -5.51
N PHE A 130 4.94 9.33 -4.66
CA PHE A 130 5.43 8.31 -3.74
C PHE A 130 5.00 6.91 -4.18
N ILE A 131 3.75 6.78 -4.63
CA ILE A 131 3.11 5.51 -5.01
C ILE A 131 2.57 5.60 -6.43
N TRP A 132 2.75 4.52 -7.18
CA TRP A 132 2.06 4.22 -8.42
C TRP A 132 1.11 3.06 -8.18
N TYR A 133 -0.16 3.25 -8.54
CA TYR A 133 -1.23 2.29 -8.30
C TYR A 133 -1.86 1.88 -9.62
N TYR A 134 -1.95 0.57 -9.80
CA TYR A 134 -2.45 -0.06 -11.01
C TYR A 134 -3.79 -0.71 -10.69
N GLU A 135 -4.84 -0.20 -11.34
CA GLU A 135 -6.22 -0.65 -11.18
C GLU A 135 -6.69 -1.26 -12.50
N ASP A 136 -7.20 -2.49 -12.48
CA ASP A 136 -7.75 -3.13 -13.68
C ASP A 136 -8.85 -2.25 -14.30
N VAL A 137 -8.73 -1.97 -15.61
CA VAL A 137 -9.67 -1.10 -16.33
C VAL A 137 -11.10 -1.64 -16.30
N VAL A 138 -11.26 -2.98 -16.27
CA VAL A 138 -12.56 -3.67 -16.35
C VAL A 138 -13.19 -3.80 -14.97
N THR A 139 -12.52 -4.51 -14.05
CA THR A 139 -13.12 -4.87 -12.75
C THR A 139 -12.88 -3.84 -11.66
N LYS A 140 -12.00 -2.86 -11.90
CA LYS A 140 -11.60 -1.85 -10.92
C LYS A 140 -10.87 -2.41 -9.69
N ARG A 141 -10.41 -3.65 -9.74
CA ARG A 141 -9.62 -4.25 -8.65
C ARG A 141 -8.20 -3.69 -8.61
N PRO A 142 -7.58 -3.59 -7.42
CA PRO A 142 -6.13 -3.43 -7.32
C PRO A 142 -5.42 -4.58 -8.04
N VAL A 143 -4.38 -4.25 -8.80
CA VAL A 143 -3.50 -5.22 -9.47
C VAL A 143 -2.08 -5.12 -8.94
N HIS A 144 -1.55 -3.90 -8.87
CA HIS A 144 -0.15 -3.68 -8.53
C HIS A 144 0.06 -2.33 -7.83
N TRP A 145 1.06 -2.28 -6.94
CA TRP A 145 1.62 -1.04 -6.42
C TRP A 145 3.12 -1.01 -6.64
N GLU A 146 3.64 0.14 -7.01
CA GLU A 146 5.06 0.43 -7.02
C GLU A 146 5.34 1.66 -6.16
N PHE A 147 6.36 1.57 -5.31
CA PHE A 147 6.81 2.66 -4.46
C PHE A 147 8.12 3.23 -5.00
N TYR A 148 8.36 4.54 -4.82
CA TYR A 148 9.61 5.17 -5.26
C TYR A 148 10.88 4.53 -4.66
N THR A 149 10.73 3.79 -3.56
CA THR A 149 11.80 3.06 -2.90
C THR A 149 12.23 1.80 -3.67
N GLY A 150 11.49 1.39 -4.71
CA GLY A 150 11.71 0.15 -5.46
C GLY A 150 11.02 -1.08 -4.83
N ARG A 151 10.13 -0.87 -3.84
CA ARG A 151 9.23 -1.93 -3.36
C ARG A 151 8.08 -2.08 -4.37
N SER A 152 7.80 -3.31 -4.76
CA SER A 152 6.67 -3.65 -5.61
C SER A 152 5.74 -4.63 -4.89
N ILE A 153 4.43 -4.47 -5.08
CA ILE A 153 3.40 -5.31 -4.47
C ILE A 153 2.45 -5.76 -5.56
N HIS A 154 2.22 -7.06 -5.67
CA HIS A 154 1.35 -7.70 -6.65
C HIS A 154 0.15 -8.33 -5.95
N VAL A 155 -1.06 -8.09 -6.45
CA VAL A 155 -2.31 -8.53 -5.81
C VAL A 155 -2.71 -9.90 -6.35
N MET A 156 -2.50 -10.95 -5.56
CA MET A 156 -2.79 -12.33 -5.97
C MET A 156 -4.28 -12.68 -5.84
N THR A 157 -4.93 -12.29 -4.74
CA THR A 157 -6.38 -12.47 -4.52
C THR A 157 -7.02 -11.15 -4.11
N PHE A 158 -8.32 -10.99 -4.32
CA PHE A 158 -9.05 -9.79 -3.89
C PHE A 158 -10.51 -10.13 -3.64
N ASP A 159 -10.82 -10.50 -2.40
CA ASP A 159 -12.10 -11.04 -1.99
C ASP A 159 -12.92 -9.94 -1.30
N VAL A 160 -13.73 -9.25 -2.10
CA VAL A 160 -14.57 -8.13 -1.64
C VAL A 160 -15.64 -8.61 -0.66
N GLY A 161 -15.76 -7.91 0.47
CA GLY A 161 -16.72 -8.21 1.53
C GLY A 161 -16.28 -9.33 2.49
N ALA A 162 -15.09 -9.90 2.31
CA ALA A 162 -14.52 -10.83 3.27
C ALA A 162 -14.26 -10.14 4.62
N VAL A 163 -14.49 -10.88 5.70
CA VAL A 163 -14.34 -10.40 7.09
C VAL A 163 -13.58 -11.44 7.91
N LEU A 164 -12.84 -10.95 8.91
CA LEU A 164 -12.11 -11.75 9.88
C LEU A 164 -12.82 -11.68 11.24
N GLU A 165 -12.87 -12.79 11.98
CA GLU A 165 -13.54 -12.85 13.27
C GLU A 165 -12.93 -11.88 14.28
N ASP A 166 -13.77 -11.24 15.10
CA ASP A 166 -13.38 -10.15 16.01
C ASP A 166 -12.25 -10.54 16.98
N GLU A 167 -12.19 -11.80 17.39
CA GLU A 167 -11.15 -12.32 18.29
C GLU A 167 -9.75 -12.25 17.68
N LYS A 168 -9.63 -12.26 16.34
CA LYS A 168 -8.34 -12.22 15.64
C LYS A 168 -7.73 -10.82 15.59
N TRP A 169 -8.53 -9.78 15.81
CA TRP A 169 -8.09 -8.39 15.78
C TRP A 169 -7.47 -7.91 17.10
N GLN A 170 -7.26 -8.82 18.06
CA GLN A 170 -6.70 -8.47 19.36
C GLN A 170 -5.17 -8.59 19.36
N ALA A 171 -4.49 -7.50 19.69
CA ALA A 171 -3.07 -7.55 19.99
C ALA A 171 -2.82 -8.47 21.21
N PRO A 172 -1.73 -9.25 21.22
CA PRO A 172 -1.43 -10.13 22.34
C PRO A 172 -1.18 -9.39 23.66
N VAL A 173 -1.47 -10.04 24.79
CA VAL A 173 -1.36 -9.43 26.13
C VAL A 173 0.03 -8.88 26.45
N TYR A 174 1.10 -9.52 25.96
CA TYR A 174 2.48 -9.08 26.18
C TYR A 174 2.84 -7.78 25.45
N CYS A 175 1.99 -7.29 24.54
CA CYS A 175 2.12 -5.94 23.97
C CYS A 175 1.80 -4.82 24.97
N PHE A 176 1.08 -5.14 26.05
CA PHE A 176 0.66 -4.18 27.08
C PHE A 176 1.45 -4.33 28.39
N GLU A 177 2.28 -5.36 28.50
CA GLU A 177 3.18 -5.55 29.63
C GLU A 177 4.26 -4.47 29.58
N LYS A 178 4.47 -3.79 30.71
CA LYS A 178 5.60 -2.87 30.85
C LYS A 178 6.87 -3.69 30.73
N LYS A 179 7.64 -3.53 29.64
CA LYS A 179 9.06 -3.90 29.66
C LYS A 179 9.65 -3.11 30.81
N GLU A 180 10.07 -3.77 31.90
CA GLU A 180 10.86 -3.13 32.93
C GLU A 180 12.02 -2.45 32.19
N SER A 181 11.96 -1.13 32.11
CA SER A 181 12.97 -0.36 31.46
C SER A 181 14.27 -0.72 32.16
N GLN A 182 15.31 -1.03 31.38
CA GLN A 182 16.68 -0.83 31.83
C GLN A 182 16.75 0.62 32.29
N ILE A 183 16.57 0.82 33.59
CA ILE A 183 16.63 2.12 34.25
C ILE A 183 18.00 2.70 33.90
N ASP A 184 17.96 3.80 33.17
CA ASP A 184 18.84 4.94 33.36
C ASP A 184 20.36 4.64 33.40
N ARG A 185 20.93 4.40 32.22
CA ARG A 185 22.36 4.69 31.95
C ARG A 185 22.55 5.37 30.61
N ARG A 186 21.72 6.37 30.30
CA ARG A 186 22.02 7.34 29.25
C ARG A 186 22.27 8.72 29.85
N SER A 187 23.03 8.78 30.94
CA SER A 187 23.89 9.92 31.18
C SER A 187 25.07 9.81 30.22
N GLU A 188 25.06 10.69 29.22
CA GLU A 188 26.26 11.25 28.60
C GLU A 188 27.20 10.28 27.87
N TYR A 189 26.88 9.97 26.62
CA TYR A 189 27.92 9.73 25.61
C TYR A 189 27.43 10.26 24.27
N LYS A 190 27.91 11.47 23.91
CA LYS A 190 27.97 11.88 22.51
C LYS A 190 29.05 11.02 21.86
N VAL A 191 28.65 10.05 21.05
CA VAL A 191 29.55 9.44 20.06
C VAL A 191 28.93 9.68 18.70
N ASP A 192 29.61 10.49 17.90
CA ASP A 192 29.50 10.45 16.45
C ASP A 192 29.87 9.03 16.00
N VAL A 193 28.87 8.22 15.65
CA VAL A 193 29.07 7.03 14.82
C VAL A 193 27.95 7.03 13.80
N GLY A 194 28.32 7.41 12.58
CA GLY A 194 27.46 7.24 11.43
C GLY A 194 27.15 5.76 11.16
N TYR A 195 26.07 5.54 10.42
CA TYR A 195 25.74 4.29 9.76
C TYR A 195 25.45 3.10 10.70
N MET A 196 24.17 2.93 11.05
CA MET A 196 23.45 1.64 11.04
C MET A 196 22.01 1.85 11.55
N GLU A 197 21.20 2.60 10.80
CA GLU A 197 19.77 2.71 11.08
C GLU A 197 18.82 2.78 9.85
N PRO A 198 18.96 1.95 8.77
CA PRO A 198 17.91 1.91 7.74
C PRO A 198 16.99 0.67 7.79
N GLN A 199 17.33 -0.41 8.50
CA GLN A 199 16.72 -1.72 8.17
C GLN A 199 15.38 -2.06 8.85
N LEU A 200 15.01 -1.46 9.99
CA LEU A 200 13.66 -1.66 10.55
C LEU A 200 12.62 -0.67 9.98
N LYS A 201 13.03 0.57 9.69
CA LYS A 201 12.15 1.57 9.07
C LYS A 201 11.77 1.21 7.64
N GLY A 202 12.65 0.50 6.92
CA GLY A 202 12.41 0.10 5.54
C GLY A 202 11.32 -0.97 5.38
N ILE A 203 11.05 -1.79 6.39
CA ILE A 203 9.99 -2.82 6.36
C ILE A 203 8.67 -2.23 6.86
N LEU A 204 8.70 -1.53 8.00
CA LEU A 204 7.53 -1.01 8.73
C LEU A 204 7.03 0.36 8.25
N GLY A 205 7.91 1.24 7.75
CA GLY A 205 7.53 2.57 7.25
C GLY A 205 7.00 2.58 5.82
N GLY A 206 7.04 1.43 5.14
CA GLY A 206 6.49 1.23 3.80
C GLY A 206 5.14 0.52 3.78
N SER A 207 4.60 0.11 4.94
CA SER A 207 3.20 -0.30 5.05
C SER A 207 2.37 0.99 5.00
N MET A 208 1.98 1.39 3.79
CA MET A 208 0.82 2.26 3.53
C MET A 208 0.74 3.62 4.24
N GLN A 209 1.85 4.20 4.69
CA GLN A 209 1.87 5.58 5.19
C GLN A 209 1.85 6.55 4.00
N LEU A 210 0.64 6.95 3.61
CA LEU A 210 0.34 8.20 2.91
C LEU A 210 0.05 9.31 3.90
#